data_AF-A0A819R330-F1
#
_entry.id   AF-A0A819R330-F1
#
_cell.length_a   1.000
_cell.length_b   1.000
_cell.length_c   1.000
_cell.angle_alpha   90.00
_cell.angle_beta   90.00
_cell.angle_gamma   90.00
#
_symmetry.space_group_name_H-M   'P 1'
#
loop_
_entity.id
_entity.type
_entity.pdbx_description
1 polymer ?
#
loop_
_entity_poly.entity_id
_entity_poly.type
_entity_poly.pdbx_seq_one_letter_code
_entity_poly.pdbx_strand_id
1 'polypeptide(L)'
;DFRKWLMEELNSSSTSLISSETRSWLNSFLTSATTWHLDEEILNKIQPILMHLCAYYLTQIKHPRTGYARDPVANFHLRNGAVIWRLNWLADRSQRGWKQSLSIMVNYRYYDFVKIDQNSIDYIDKKTIQIDEQVSKLL
;
A
#
# COMPACT_ATOMS: atom_id res chain seq x y z
N ASP A 1 -8.76 3.65 -1.87
CA ASP A 1 -7.45 3.48 -2.53
C ASP A 1 -6.36 4.03 -1.61
N PHE A 2 -5.10 3.75 -1.92
CA PHE A 2 -3.95 4.06 -1.06
C PHE A 2 -3.78 5.56 -0.83
N ARG A 3 -3.88 6.40 -1.88
CA ARG A 3 -3.72 7.85 -1.72
C ARG A 3 -4.79 8.43 -0.81
N LYS A 4 -6.05 8.00 -0.96
CA LYS A 4 -7.13 8.42 -0.07
C LYS A 4 -6.85 8.07 1.39
N TRP A 5 -6.43 6.83 1.66
CA TRP A 5 -6.07 6.42 3.02
C TRP A 5 -4.93 7.27 3.58
N LEU A 6 -3.87 7.50 2.79
CA LEU A 6 -2.73 8.31 3.23
C LEU A 6 -3.15 9.75 3.57
N MET A 7 -4.01 10.37 2.76
CA MET A 7 -4.52 11.71 3.06
C MET A 7 -5.36 11.74 4.35
N GLU A 8 -6.19 10.72 4.60
CA GLU A 8 -6.93 10.58 5.86
C GLU A 8 -5.97 10.42 7.05
N GLU A 9 -4.93 9.60 6.90
CA GLU A 9 -3.92 9.34 7.92
C GLU A 9 -3.12 10.61 8.26
N LEU A 10 -2.69 11.37 7.25
CA LEU A 10 -1.96 12.64 7.43
C LEU A 10 -2.80 13.71 8.13
N ASN A 11 -4.11 13.72 7.89
CA ASN A 11 -5.04 14.65 8.55
C ASN A 11 -5.45 14.19 9.96
N SER A 12 -5.21 12.93 10.30
CA SER A 12 -5.49 12.41 11.64
C SER A 12 -4.26 12.58 12.54
N SER A 13 -4.46 13.06 13.77
CA SER A 13 -3.37 13.13 14.78
C SER A 13 -3.10 11.77 15.45
N SER A 14 -3.60 10.66 14.89
CA SER A 14 -3.93 9.47 15.67
C SER A 14 -2.84 8.40 15.74
N THR A 15 -1.95 8.28 14.74
CA THR A 15 -0.92 7.23 14.73
C THR A 15 0.50 7.78 14.83
N SER A 16 1.37 7.00 15.48
CA SER A 16 2.83 7.20 15.57
C SER A 16 3.59 6.67 14.34
N LEU A 17 2.88 6.24 13.29
CA LEU A 17 3.46 5.63 12.09
C LEU A 17 4.33 6.63 11.29
N ILE A 18 3.92 7.89 11.28
CA ILE A 18 4.58 8.97 10.53
C ILE A 18 5.02 10.03 11.55
N SER A 19 6.31 10.38 11.53
CA SER A 19 6.84 11.46 12.36
C SER A 19 6.12 12.78 12.05
N SER A 20 6.06 13.71 13.02
CA SER A 20 5.43 15.02 12.82
C SER A 20 6.04 15.80 11.64
N GLU A 21 7.36 15.75 11.51
CA GLU A 21 8.10 16.39 10.41
C GLU A 21 7.75 15.78 9.06
N THR A 22 7.81 14.45 8.94
CA THR A 22 7.46 13.73 7.71
C THR A 22 6.00 13.95 7.34
N ARG A 23 5.09 13.98 8.33
CA ARG A 23 3.66 14.23 8.12
C ARG A 23 3.42 15.63 7.55
N SER A 24 4.02 16.66 8.15
CA SER A 24 3.90 18.04 7.67
C SER A 24 4.40 18.17 6.24
N TRP A 25 5.58 17.59 5.95
CA TRP A 25 6.19 17.62 4.63
C TRP A 25 5.32 16.89 3.59
N LEU A 26 4.89 15.66 3.86
CA LEU A 26 4.04 14.88 2.96
C LEU A 26 2.70 15.58 2.67
N ASN A 27 2.09 16.19 3.69
CA ASN A 27 0.82 16.88 3.50
C ASN A 27 0.97 18.11 2.60
N SER A 28 1.99 18.93 2.83
CA SER A 28 2.31 20.08 1.95
C SER A 28 2.60 19.63 0.52
N PHE A 29 3.39 18.56 0.38
CA PHE A 29 3.73 17.99 -0.92
C PHE A 29 2.50 17.49 -1.69
N LEU A 30 1.68 16.64 -1.07
CA LEU A 30 0.53 15.98 -1.73
C LEU A 30 -0.65 16.91 -2.04
N THR A 31 -0.69 18.08 -1.40
CA THR A 31 -1.71 19.14 -1.61
C THR A 31 -1.27 20.20 -2.61
N SER A 32 0.03 20.27 -2.96
CA SER A 32 0.51 21.19 -3.98
C SER A 32 -0.06 20.85 -5.37
N ALA A 33 -0.44 21.88 -6.14
CA ALA A 33 -1.34 21.75 -7.30
C ALA A 33 -0.77 20.99 -8.53
N THR A 34 0.49 20.58 -8.52
CA THR A 34 1.17 19.96 -9.67
C THR A 34 2.24 18.99 -9.21
N THR A 35 1.86 17.72 -9.00
CA THR A 35 2.81 16.67 -8.58
C THR A 35 2.86 15.48 -9.54
N TRP A 36 2.19 15.53 -10.71
CA TRP A 36 2.20 14.40 -11.64
C TRP A 36 3.47 14.32 -12.50
N HIS A 37 4.24 15.41 -12.52
CA HIS A 37 5.62 15.46 -13.00
C HIS A 37 6.48 16.00 -11.86
N LEU A 38 7.37 15.14 -11.36
CA LEU A 38 8.26 15.46 -10.25
C LEU A 38 9.68 15.23 -10.70
N ASP A 39 10.58 16.06 -10.19
CA ASP A 39 12.01 15.88 -10.39
C ASP A 39 12.47 14.57 -9.72
N GLU A 40 13.44 13.91 -10.35
CA GLU A 40 13.96 12.62 -9.87
C GLU A 40 14.51 12.71 -8.44
N GLU A 41 15.07 13.85 -8.05
CA GLU A 41 15.57 14.07 -6.69
C GLU A 41 14.45 13.95 -5.65
N ILE A 42 13.27 14.51 -5.94
CA ILE A 42 12.11 14.43 -5.06
C ILE A 42 11.59 12.99 -5.05
N LEU A 43 11.49 12.35 -6.22
CA LEU A 43 11.04 10.96 -6.35
C LEU A 43 11.91 10.00 -5.52
N ASN A 44 13.23 10.17 -5.54
CA ASN A 44 14.16 9.36 -4.77
C ASN A 44 14.01 9.57 -3.25
N LYS A 45 13.75 10.80 -2.80
CA LYS A 45 13.51 11.11 -1.38
C LYS A 45 12.20 10.49 -0.88
N ILE A 46 11.14 10.51 -1.69
CA ILE A 46 9.82 10.01 -1.26
C ILE A 46 9.63 8.52 -1.43
N GLN A 47 10.34 7.89 -2.37
CA GLN A 47 10.18 6.47 -2.67
C GLN A 47 10.23 5.59 -1.41
N PRO A 48 11.26 5.61 -0.56
CA PRO A 48 11.32 4.71 0.60
C PRO A 48 10.14 4.92 1.56
N ILE A 49 9.72 6.18 1.76
CA ILE A 49 8.61 6.55 2.64
C ILE A 49 7.29 6.01 2.09
N LEU A 50 7.00 6.26 0.81
CA LEU A 50 5.75 5.83 0.19
C LEU A 50 5.67 4.31 0.01
N MET A 51 6.80 3.66 -0.26
CA MET A 51 6.86 2.19 -0.37
C MET A 51 6.61 1.52 0.98
N HIS A 52 7.20 2.02 2.07
CA HIS A 52 6.91 1.56 3.43
C HIS A 52 5.42 1.74 3.77
N LEU A 53 4.88 2.94 3.55
CA LEU A 53 3.47 3.24 3.85
C LEU A 53 2.51 2.40 3.00
N CYS A 54 2.85 2.13 1.74
CA CYS A 54 2.05 1.27 0.88
C CYS A 54 2.06 -0.19 1.37
N ALA A 55 3.23 -0.71 1.76
CA ALA A 55 3.34 -2.04 2.36
C ALA A 55 2.52 -2.12 3.66
N TYR A 56 2.62 -1.12 4.53
CA TYR A 56 1.85 -1.02 5.77
C TYR A 56 0.34 -0.98 5.49
N TYR A 57 -0.10 -0.16 4.53
CA TYR A 57 -1.50 -0.08 4.12
C TYR A 57 -2.06 -1.42 3.63
N LEU A 58 -1.32 -2.14 2.79
CA LEU A 58 -1.79 -3.41 2.23
C LEU A 58 -1.80 -4.56 3.25
N THR A 59 -0.96 -4.49 4.29
CA THR A 59 -0.78 -5.58 5.25
C THR A 59 -1.49 -5.35 6.58
N GLN A 60 -1.40 -4.14 7.14
CA GLN A 60 -1.85 -3.81 8.49
C GLN A 60 -3.21 -3.13 8.51
N ILE A 61 -3.52 -2.30 7.50
CA ILE A 61 -4.76 -1.55 7.50
C ILE A 61 -5.95 -2.42 7.06
N LYS A 62 -6.89 -2.60 7.98
CA LYS A 62 -8.10 -3.41 7.77
C LYS A 62 -9.35 -2.56 7.59
N HIS A 63 -10.35 -3.13 6.93
CA HIS A 63 -11.68 -2.56 6.83
C HIS A 63 -12.39 -2.63 8.19
N PRO A 64 -12.87 -1.52 8.75
CA PRO A 64 -13.29 -1.44 10.16
C PRO A 64 -14.49 -2.34 10.51
N ARG A 65 -15.35 -2.64 9.52
CA ARG A 65 -16.53 -3.51 9.75
C ARG A 65 -16.25 -4.99 9.59
N THR A 66 -15.24 -5.38 8.81
CA THR A 66 -15.08 -6.77 8.34
C THR A 66 -13.74 -7.39 8.70
N GLY A 67 -12.75 -6.59 9.10
CA GLY A 67 -11.40 -7.05 9.47
C GLY A 67 -10.53 -7.52 8.29
N TYR A 68 -11.05 -7.49 7.06
CA TYR A 68 -10.30 -7.81 5.84
C TYR A 68 -9.38 -6.66 5.41
N ALA A 69 -8.46 -6.92 4.47
CA ALA A 69 -7.64 -5.87 3.87
C ALA A 69 -8.51 -4.69 3.40
N ARG A 70 -8.09 -3.47 3.72
CA ARG A 70 -8.85 -2.26 3.38
C ARG A 70 -8.90 -2.01 1.88
N ASP A 71 -7.84 -2.40 1.16
CA ASP A 71 -7.80 -2.28 -0.29
C ASP A 71 -8.68 -3.34 -0.96
N PRO A 72 -9.65 -2.95 -1.82
CA PRO A 72 -10.57 -3.90 -2.43
C PRO A 72 -9.90 -4.86 -3.42
N VAL A 73 -8.82 -4.42 -4.10
CA VAL A 73 -8.08 -5.25 -5.04
C VAL A 73 -7.21 -6.25 -4.29
N ALA A 74 -6.54 -5.81 -3.21
CA ALA A 74 -5.83 -6.72 -2.31
C ALA A 74 -6.78 -7.75 -1.73
N ASN A 75 -7.93 -7.32 -1.20
CA ASN A 75 -8.93 -8.23 -0.63
C ASN A 75 -9.42 -9.26 -1.66
N PHE A 76 -9.61 -8.89 -2.92
CA PHE A 76 -9.96 -9.83 -3.99
C PHE A 76 -8.87 -10.89 -4.18
N HIS A 77 -7.61 -10.48 -4.37
CA HIS A 77 -6.53 -11.42 -4.64
C HIS A 77 -6.22 -12.33 -3.44
N LEU A 78 -6.24 -11.78 -2.22
CA LEU A 78 -5.99 -12.51 -0.97
C LEU A 78 -7.08 -13.56 -0.69
N ARG A 79 -8.36 -13.25 -0.98
CA ARG A 79 -9.44 -14.25 -0.94
C ARG A 79 -9.22 -15.41 -1.87
N ASN A 80 -8.56 -15.16 -3.00
CA ASN A 80 -8.21 -16.20 -3.96
C ASN A 80 -6.88 -16.89 -3.62
N GLY A 81 -6.27 -16.61 -2.46
CA GLY A 81 -5.05 -17.29 -2.00
C GLY A 81 -3.73 -16.71 -2.52
N ALA A 82 -3.76 -15.51 -3.10
CA ALA A 82 -2.53 -14.86 -3.57
C ALA A 82 -1.64 -14.42 -2.41
N VAL A 83 -0.35 -14.27 -2.72
CA VAL A 83 0.63 -13.61 -1.85
C VAL A 83 0.89 -12.19 -2.37
N ILE A 84 1.01 -11.20 -1.48
CA ILE A 84 1.51 -9.87 -1.87
C ILE A 84 3.00 -10.02 -2.19
N TRP A 85 3.34 -10.02 -3.47
CA TRP A 85 4.66 -10.45 -3.91
C TRP A 85 5.64 -9.31 -4.08
N ARG A 86 5.22 -8.23 -4.75
CA ARG A 86 6.11 -7.09 -5.01
C ARG A 86 5.34 -5.79 -5.14
N LEU A 87 5.86 -4.73 -4.53
CA LEU A 87 5.45 -3.36 -4.80
C LEU A 87 6.33 -2.78 -5.92
N ASN A 88 5.71 -2.12 -6.89
CA ASN A 88 6.37 -1.55 -8.04
C ASN A 88 6.25 -0.02 -7.97
N TRP A 89 7.38 0.64 -7.71
CA TRP A 89 7.49 2.10 -7.71
C TRP A 89 7.32 2.66 -9.13
N LEU A 90 6.52 3.72 -9.27
CA LEU A 90 6.25 4.42 -10.54
C LEU A 90 5.82 3.50 -11.70
N ALA A 91 5.08 2.43 -11.41
CA ALA A 91 4.59 1.49 -12.41
C ALA A 91 3.42 2.04 -13.25
N ASP A 92 2.60 2.93 -12.68
CA ASP A 92 1.56 3.66 -13.42
C ASP A 92 1.79 5.18 -13.31
N ARG A 93 2.53 5.73 -14.27
CA ARG A 93 2.84 7.17 -14.34
C ARG A 93 1.68 8.02 -14.91
N SER A 94 0.51 7.44 -15.13
CA SER A 94 -0.65 8.21 -15.56
C SER A 94 -1.18 9.11 -14.44
N GLN A 95 -1.93 10.16 -14.81
CA GLN A 95 -2.62 11.00 -13.83
C GLN A 95 -3.57 10.17 -12.93
N ARG A 96 -4.13 9.08 -13.46
CA ARG A 96 -4.97 8.16 -12.69
C ARG A 96 -4.16 7.39 -11.66
N GLY A 97 -3.03 6.79 -12.06
CA GLY A 97 -2.13 6.07 -11.16
C GLY A 97 -1.64 6.96 -10.02
N TRP A 98 -1.29 8.20 -10.33
CA TRP A 98 -0.94 9.19 -9.31
C TRP A 98 -2.09 9.46 -8.33
N LYS A 99 -3.31 9.71 -8.84
CA LYS A 99 -4.49 10.01 -8.02
C LYS A 99 -4.97 8.83 -7.16
N GLN A 100 -4.72 7.59 -7.58
CA GLN A 100 -5.19 6.39 -6.86
C GLN A 100 -4.15 5.86 -5.86
N SER A 101 -2.90 5.75 -6.27
CA SER A 101 -1.87 5.05 -5.49
C SER A 101 -0.49 5.68 -5.57
N LEU A 102 -0.40 6.97 -5.94
CA LEU A 102 0.88 7.66 -6.10
C LEU A 102 1.82 6.90 -7.06
N SER A 103 1.24 6.35 -8.13
CA SER A 103 1.92 5.56 -9.16
C SER A 103 2.53 4.23 -8.69
N ILE A 104 2.20 3.77 -7.48
CA ILE A 104 2.58 2.44 -6.98
C ILE A 104 1.59 1.40 -7.49
N MET A 105 2.11 0.29 -8.01
CA MET A 105 1.32 -0.90 -8.32
C MET A 105 1.81 -2.11 -7.54
N VAL A 106 0.99 -3.15 -7.46
CA VAL A 106 1.29 -4.37 -6.70
C VAL A 106 1.20 -5.57 -7.64
N ASN A 107 2.14 -6.49 -7.54
CA ASN A 107 1.99 -7.83 -8.10
C ASN A 107 1.53 -8.80 -7.01
N TYR A 108 0.43 -9.48 -7.27
CA TYR A 108 -0.07 -10.60 -6.48
C TYR A 108 0.33 -11.89 -7.16
N ARG A 109 0.98 -12.80 -6.44
CA ARG A 109 1.52 -14.02 -7.02
C ARG A 109 0.70 -15.23 -6.58
N TYR A 110 0.30 -16.03 -7.57
CA TYR A 110 -0.28 -17.37 -7.43
C TYR A 110 0.77 -18.34 -7.96
N TYR A 111 1.44 -19.10 -7.09
CA TYR A 111 2.60 -19.90 -7.53
C TYR A 111 2.67 -21.32 -7.00
N ASP A 112 1.96 -21.63 -5.93
CA ASP A 112 1.97 -22.96 -5.32
C ASP A 112 0.52 -23.38 -5.09
N PHE A 113 0.01 -24.29 -5.94
CA PHE A 113 -1.39 -24.72 -5.90
C PHE A 113 -1.78 -25.29 -4.54
N VAL A 114 -0.86 -25.95 -3.84
CA VAL A 114 -1.13 -26.48 -2.50
C VAL A 114 -1.30 -25.34 -1.49
N LYS A 115 -0.51 -24.27 -1.63
CA LYS A 115 -0.59 -23.10 -0.74
C LYS A 115 -1.73 -22.16 -1.08
N ILE A 116 -2.24 -22.13 -2.32
CA ILE A 116 -3.32 -21.21 -2.72
C ILE A 116 -4.55 -21.42 -1.83
N ASP A 117 -5.01 -22.67 -1.68
CA ASP A 117 -6.18 -22.97 -0.85
C ASP A 117 -5.91 -22.63 0.62
N GLN A 118 -4.74 -23.00 1.13
CA GLN A 118 -4.37 -22.71 2.53
C GLN A 118 -4.29 -21.20 2.79
N ASN A 119 -3.72 -20.42 1.88
CA ASN A 119 -3.64 -18.96 1.98
C ASN A 119 -5.04 -18.33 1.96
N SER A 120 -5.94 -18.83 1.11
CA SER A 120 -7.33 -18.38 1.04
C SER A 120 -8.04 -18.64 2.37
N ILE A 121 -7.92 -19.85 2.91
CA ILE A 121 -8.48 -20.24 4.20
C ILE A 121 -7.91 -19.36 5.31
N ASP A 122 -6.60 -19.21 5.40
CA ASP A 122 -5.96 -18.38 6.43
C ASP A 122 -6.39 -16.91 6.35
N TYR A 123 -6.58 -16.37 5.14
CA TYR A 123 -7.09 -15.02 4.96
C TYR A 123 -8.58 -14.90 5.33
N ILE A 124 -9.41 -15.88 4.97
CA ILE A 124 -10.85 -15.86 5.25
C ILE A 124 -11.11 -16.05 6.74
N ASP A 125 -10.48 -17.03 7.37
CA ASP A 125 -10.77 -17.42 8.74
C ASP A 125 -9.99 -16.58 9.74
N LYS A 126 -8.69 -16.39 9.50
CA LYS A 126 -7.76 -15.78 10.47
C LYS A 126 -7.36 -14.35 10.10
N LYS A 127 -7.75 -13.85 8.92
CA LYS A 127 -7.34 -12.55 8.37
C LYS A 127 -5.83 -12.41 8.18
N THR A 128 -5.12 -13.53 8.12
CA THR A 128 -3.68 -13.58 7.89
C THR A 128 -3.39 -13.20 6.44
N ILE A 129 -2.45 -12.27 6.24
CA ILE A 129 -2.01 -11.84 4.91
C ILE A 129 -0.62 -12.41 4.67
N GLN A 130 -0.49 -13.24 3.64
CA GLN A 130 0.79 -13.77 3.20
C GLN A 130 1.51 -12.73 2.34
N ILE A 131 2.78 -12.46 2.66
CA ILE A 131 3.64 -11.53 1.94
C ILE A 131 4.98 -12.16 1.60
N ASP A 132 5.57 -11.75 0.49
CA ASP A 132 6.93 -12.11 0.11
C ASP A 132 7.97 -11.35 0.95
N GLU A 133 9.18 -11.91 1.05
CA GLU A 133 10.28 -11.31 1.81
C GLU A 133 10.59 -9.87 1.35
N GLN A 134 10.46 -9.59 0.05
CA GLN A 134 10.68 -8.24 -0.49
C GLN A 134 9.70 -7.21 0.05
N VAL A 135 8.44 -7.61 0.29
CA VAL A 135 7.43 -6.73 0.89
C VAL A 135 7.65 -6.64 2.39
N SER A 136 8.05 -7.75 3.04
CA SER A 136 8.38 -7.75 4.46
C SER A 136 9.53 -6.81 4.81
N LYS A 137 10.53 -6.67 3.93
CA LYS A 137 11.67 -5.73 4.13
C LYS A 137 11.28 -4.26 4.06
N LEU A 138 10.08 -3.94 3.60
CA LEU A 138 9.56 -2.57 3.57
C LEU A 138 8.83 -2.21 4.85
N LEU A 139 8.55 -3.15 5.75
CA LEU A 139 7.86 -2.94 7.03
C LEU A 139 8.88 -2.77 8.16
#